data_AF-A0A7C3JLS4-F1
#
_entry.id   AF-A0A7C3JLS4-F1
#
_cell.length_a   1.000
_cell.length_b   1.000
_cell.length_c   1.000
_cell.angle_alpha   90.00
_cell.angle_beta   90.00
_cell.angle_gamma   90.00
#
_symmetry.space_group_name_H-M   'P 1'
#
loop_
_entity.id
_entity.type
_entity.pdbx_description
1 polymer ?
#
loop_
_entity_poly.entity_id
_entity_poly.type
_entity_poly.pdbx_seq_one_letter_code
_entity_poly.pdbx_strand_id
1 'polypeptide(L)'
;MASTTRVPFFGSSKSASKAISLVEIKRTGAALMQTHKACDFRVVEDSKFIKMIFPDKFVAALATHTYPVEVEQDAEGWRYRADLGVERIGYKASTVDPGLPAKIGDPTVYDWDGDGQPAATLKISIPLLPDGELYVVQRGHSILNGRIVQPGKVEGSIETRLFEQRVLGARPGFLNRSPDVQPDAKESRFILTQIADGSSCETLRTAPAKP
;
A
#
# COMPACT_ATOMS: atom_id res chain seq x y z
N MET A 1 6.70 3.39 1.79
CA MET A 1 6.61 4.23 0.59
C MET A 1 6.62 5.68 1.03
N ALA A 2 7.54 6.48 0.49
CA ALA A 2 7.53 7.92 0.66
C ALA A 2 6.72 8.57 -0.46
N SER A 3 6.07 9.69 -0.18
CA SER A 3 5.30 10.45 -1.16
C SER A 3 5.27 11.94 -0.81
N THR A 4 4.96 12.74 -1.82
CA THR A 4 4.57 14.14 -1.64
C THR A 4 3.09 14.26 -1.91
N THR A 5 2.35 14.84 -0.96
CA THR A 5 0.92 15.06 -1.06
C THR A 5 0.63 16.55 -1.14
N ARG A 6 -0.06 16.97 -2.19
CA ARG A 6 -0.59 18.34 -2.31
C ARG A 6 -2.03 18.35 -1.84
N VAL A 7 -2.25 19.05 -0.73
CA VAL A 7 -3.56 19.22 -0.11
C VAL A 7 -4.14 20.58 -0.54
N PRO A 8 -5.39 20.62 -1.04
CA PRO A 8 -6.07 21.89 -1.32
C PRO A 8 -6.06 22.80 -0.09
N PHE A 9 -5.77 24.08 -0.26
CA PHE A 9 -5.70 25.12 0.79
C PHE A 9 -4.54 25.04 1.80
N PHE A 10 -3.85 23.88 1.91
CA PHE A 10 -2.78 23.68 2.90
C PHE A 10 -1.38 23.48 2.31
N GLY A 11 -1.25 23.46 0.98
CA GLY A 11 0.04 23.33 0.29
C GLY A 11 0.54 21.90 0.15
N SER A 12 1.84 21.71 -0.05
CA SER A 12 2.46 20.38 -0.17
C SER A 12 3.01 19.92 1.18
N SER A 13 2.76 18.65 1.52
CA SER A 13 3.36 17.96 2.66
C SER A 13 4.07 16.71 2.17
N LYS A 14 5.22 16.40 2.76
CA LYS A 14 5.76 15.04 2.67
C LYS A 14 4.92 14.12 3.55
N SER A 15 4.79 12.88 3.13
CA SER A 15 4.24 11.81 3.93
C SER A 15 4.98 10.53 3.64
N ALA A 16 5.07 9.65 4.64
CA ALA A 16 5.62 8.32 4.45
C ALA A 16 4.67 7.31 5.06
N SER A 17 4.34 6.27 4.30
CA SER A 17 3.62 5.10 4.77
C SER A 17 4.55 3.91 4.94
N LYS A 18 4.27 3.07 5.92
CA LYS A 18 4.95 1.81 6.16
C LYS A 18 3.92 0.68 6.10
N ALA A 19 4.15 -0.25 5.18
CA ALA A 19 3.45 -1.51 5.11
C ALA A 19 4.33 -2.60 5.73
N ILE A 20 3.74 -3.44 6.56
CA ILE A 20 4.38 -4.66 7.07
C ILE A 20 3.61 -5.83 6.52
N SER A 21 4.32 -6.76 5.89
CA SER A 21 3.73 -7.96 5.30
C SER A 21 4.45 -9.20 5.79
N LEU A 22 3.69 -10.27 5.99
CA LEU A 22 4.23 -11.61 6.09
C LEU A 22 4.48 -12.12 4.68
N VAL A 23 5.73 -12.56 4.44
CA VAL A 23 6.21 -12.95 3.12
C VAL A 23 6.64 -14.40 3.16
N GLU A 24 6.09 -15.20 2.27
CA GLU A 24 6.52 -16.59 2.06
C GLU A 24 7.10 -16.72 0.65
N ILE A 25 8.33 -17.23 0.53
CA ILE A 25 8.96 -17.52 -0.76
C ILE A 25 9.12 -19.03 -0.88
N LYS A 26 8.49 -19.61 -1.88
CA LYS A 26 8.52 -21.05 -2.17
C LYS A 26 8.99 -21.30 -3.59
N ARG A 27 9.74 -22.38 -3.79
CA ARG A 27 10.04 -22.86 -5.14
C ARG A 27 8.85 -23.68 -5.66
N THR A 28 8.32 -23.29 -6.80
CA THR A 28 7.23 -23.99 -7.50
C THR A 28 7.73 -24.37 -8.89
N GLY A 29 8.17 -25.62 -9.05
CA GLY A 29 8.87 -26.06 -10.25
C GLY A 29 10.23 -25.37 -10.39
N ALA A 30 10.45 -24.70 -11.53
CA ALA A 30 11.67 -23.94 -11.79
C ALA A 30 11.62 -22.49 -11.26
N ALA A 31 10.43 -21.98 -10.91
CA ALA A 31 10.23 -20.59 -10.50
C ALA A 31 10.24 -20.43 -8.97
N LEU A 32 10.61 -19.25 -8.50
CA LEU A 32 10.35 -18.80 -7.13
C LEU A 32 9.04 -18.02 -7.13
N MET A 33 8.12 -18.42 -6.25
CA MET A 33 6.85 -17.75 -6.04
C MET A 33 6.87 -17.11 -4.65
N GLN A 34 6.47 -15.85 -4.59
CA GLN A 34 6.35 -15.11 -3.35
C GLN A 34 4.91 -14.77 -3.07
N THR A 35 4.47 -15.09 -1.86
CA THR A 35 3.15 -14.75 -1.33
C THR A 35 3.29 -13.64 -0.29
N HIS A 36 2.56 -12.54 -0.49
CA HIS A 36 2.48 -11.40 0.42
C HIS A 36 1.12 -11.36 1.11
N LYS A 37 1.14 -11.37 2.43
CA LYS A 37 -0.03 -11.08 3.27
C LYS A 37 0.23 -9.78 4.02
N ALA A 38 -0.56 -8.75 3.75
CA ALA A 38 -0.51 -7.51 4.51
C ALA A 38 -0.87 -7.78 5.97
N CYS A 39 -0.03 -7.31 6.89
CA CYS A 39 -0.23 -7.47 8.32
C CYS A 39 -0.54 -6.13 8.99
N ASP A 40 0.09 -5.06 8.53
CA ASP A 40 -0.05 -3.70 9.06
C ASP A 40 0.18 -2.67 7.96
N PHE A 41 -0.52 -1.54 8.04
CA PHE A 41 -0.31 -0.39 7.18
C PHE A 41 -0.56 0.89 7.96
N ARG A 42 0.46 1.75 8.05
CA ARG A 42 0.37 3.00 8.81
C ARG A 42 1.12 4.12 8.14
N VAL A 43 0.69 5.35 8.39
CA VAL A 43 1.50 6.54 8.11
C VAL A 43 2.51 6.68 9.23
N VAL A 44 3.80 6.75 8.87
CA VAL A 44 4.92 6.93 9.81
C VAL A 44 5.42 8.36 9.84
N GLU A 45 5.15 9.13 8.77
CA GLU A 45 5.42 10.56 8.72
C GLU A 45 4.14 11.27 8.29
N ASP A 46 3.44 11.83 9.27
CA ASP A 46 2.17 12.54 9.08
C ASP A 46 2.40 13.96 8.60
N SER A 47 1.44 14.47 7.83
CA SER A 47 1.26 15.92 7.71
C SER A 47 0.90 16.48 9.09
N LYS A 48 1.49 17.62 9.48
CA LYS A 48 1.12 18.32 10.73
C LYS A 48 -0.37 18.68 10.81
N PHE A 49 -1.05 18.71 9.66
CA PHE A 49 -2.44 19.16 9.55
C PHE A 49 -3.44 18.03 9.35
N ILE A 50 -3.01 16.87 8.83
CA ILE A 50 -3.90 15.78 8.44
C ILE A 50 -3.26 14.45 8.80
N LYS A 51 -3.96 13.68 9.63
CA LYS A 51 -3.60 12.29 9.93
C LYS A 51 -4.53 11.36 9.19
N MET A 52 -3.94 10.48 8.38
CA MET A 52 -4.67 9.41 7.70
C MET A 52 -4.56 8.13 8.52
N ILE A 53 -5.70 7.58 8.89
CA ILE A 53 -5.82 6.38 9.70
C ILE A 53 -6.42 5.29 8.83
N PHE A 54 -5.70 4.18 8.70
CA PHE A 54 -6.12 2.99 7.96
C PHE A 54 -6.82 2.04 8.94
N PRO A 55 -8.14 1.83 8.82
CA PRO A 55 -8.87 0.95 9.73
C PRO A 55 -8.40 -0.51 9.62
N ASP A 56 -8.55 -1.30 10.69
CA ASP A 56 -8.17 -2.74 10.66
C ASP A 56 -8.88 -3.52 9.56
N LYS A 57 -10.15 -3.19 9.29
CA LYS A 57 -10.93 -3.78 8.18
C LYS A 57 -10.30 -3.49 6.82
N PHE A 58 -9.82 -2.26 6.60
CA PHE A 58 -9.10 -1.89 5.39
C PHE A 58 -7.84 -2.75 5.21
N VAL A 59 -7.02 -2.88 6.27
CA VAL A 59 -5.80 -3.70 6.21
C VAL A 59 -6.12 -5.18 6.01
N ALA A 60 -7.18 -5.68 6.64
CA ALA A 60 -7.62 -7.07 6.50
C ALA A 60 -8.17 -7.38 5.10
N ALA A 61 -8.69 -6.38 4.39
CA ALA A 61 -9.21 -6.50 3.04
C ALA A 61 -8.14 -6.42 1.94
N LEU A 62 -6.92 -5.96 2.27
CA LEU A 62 -5.78 -6.02 1.34
C LEU A 62 -5.55 -7.47 0.92
N ALA A 63 -5.50 -7.67 -0.40
CA ALA A 63 -5.48 -9.03 -0.94
C ALA A 63 -4.15 -9.72 -0.60
N THR A 64 -4.21 -11.03 -0.41
CA THR A 64 -2.99 -11.84 -0.40
C THR A 64 -2.55 -12.04 -1.84
N HIS A 65 -1.39 -11.48 -2.20
CA HIS A 65 -0.86 -11.54 -3.55
C HIS A 65 0.17 -12.65 -3.68
N THR A 66 0.14 -13.38 -4.78
CA THR A 66 1.19 -14.34 -5.13
C THR A 66 1.72 -14.03 -6.52
N TYR A 67 3.03 -13.86 -6.65
CA TYR A 67 3.69 -13.47 -7.90
C TYR A 67 5.09 -14.11 -7.99
N PRO A 68 5.65 -14.25 -9.22
CA PRO A 68 6.99 -14.76 -9.39
C PRO A 68 8.03 -13.76 -8.87
N VAL A 69 9.17 -14.30 -8.45
CA VAL A 69 10.36 -13.54 -8.06
C VAL A 69 11.53 -13.95 -8.93
N GLU A 70 12.25 -12.95 -9.40
CA GLU A 70 13.48 -13.09 -10.16
C GLU A 70 14.66 -12.93 -9.20
N VAL A 71 15.54 -13.94 -9.18
CA VAL A 71 16.81 -13.89 -8.45
C VAL A 71 17.92 -14.24 -9.41
N GLU A 72 18.79 -13.28 -9.68
CA GLU A 72 19.85 -13.37 -10.69
C GLU A 72 21.19 -12.97 -10.08
N GLN A 73 22.27 -13.60 -10.54
CA GLN A 73 23.61 -13.23 -10.11
C GLN A 73 24.23 -12.25 -11.12
N ASP A 74 24.74 -11.14 -10.63
CA ASP A 74 25.48 -10.13 -11.39
C ASP A 74 26.88 -9.87 -10.76
N ALA A 75 27.61 -8.88 -11.28
CA ALA A 75 28.95 -8.52 -10.82
C ALA A 75 28.98 -8.00 -9.36
N GLU A 76 27.85 -7.57 -8.82
CA GLU A 76 27.69 -6.99 -7.47
C GLU A 76 27.00 -7.98 -6.51
N GLY A 77 26.77 -9.22 -6.93
CA GLY A 77 26.17 -10.29 -6.12
C GLY A 77 24.81 -10.73 -6.62
N TRP A 78 23.87 -10.99 -5.71
CA TRP A 78 22.53 -11.49 -6.06
C TRP A 78 21.52 -10.35 -6.12
N ARG A 79 20.96 -10.14 -7.30
CA ARG A 79 19.85 -9.21 -7.54
C ARG A 79 18.53 -9.92 -7.26
N TYR A 80 17.63 -9.20 -6.62
CA TYR A 80 16.25 -9.61 -6.34
C TYR A 80 15.30 -8.66 -7.06
N ARG A 81 14.31 -9.21 -7.74
CA ARG A 81 13.21 -8.44 -8.31
C ARG A 81 11.87 -9.14 -8.11
N ALA A 82 10.88 -8.37 -7.67
CA ALA A 82 9.50 -8.83 -7.53
C ALA A 82 8.51 -7.81 -8.08
N ASP A 83 7.70 -8.22 -9.05
CA ASP A 83 6.61 -7.41 -9.61
C ASP A 83 5.32 -7.75 -8.86
N LEU A 84 4.79 -6.77 -8.10
CA LEU A 84 3.61 -7.00 -7.25
C LEU A 84 2.30 -7.08 -8.06
N GLY A 85 2.34 -6.78 -9.35
CA GLY A 85 1.15 -6.65 -10.19
C GLY A 85 0.31 -5.42 -9.87
N VAL A 86 -0.88 -5.36 -10.48
CA VAL A 86 -1.83 -4.24 -10.29
C VAL A 86 -2.79 -4.56 -9.15
N GLU A 87 -2.69 -3.78 -8.08
CA GLU A 87 -3.64 -3.79 -6.97
C GLU A 87 -4.77 -2.78 -7.23
N ARG A 88 -5.99 -3.18 -6.87
CA ARG A 88 -7.19 -2.36 -6.95
C ARG A 88 -7.89 -2.37 -5.60
N ILE A 89 -8.14 -1.19 -5.07
CA ILE A 89 -8.78 -0.96 -3.77
C ILE A 89 -10.08 -0.20 -4.00
N GLY A 90 -11.17 -0.67 -3.40
CA GLY A 90 -12.47 0.01 -3.44
C GLY A 90 -13.30 -0.24 -4.71
N TYR A 91 -12.81 -0.99 -5.69
CA TYR A 91 -13.54 -1.23 -6.94
C TYR A 91 -13.07 -2.47 -7.72
N LYS A 92 -13.90 -2.93 -8.66
CA LYS A 92 -13.60 -4.00 -9.61
C LYS A 92 -13.14 -3.42 -10.96
N ALA A 93 -12.27 -4.14 -11.66
CA ALA A 93 -11.91 -3.76 -13.02
C ALA A 93 -13.15 -3.82 -13.95
N SER A 94 -13.38 -2.77 -14.74
CA SER A 94 -14.33 -2.79 -15.85
C SER A 94 -13.62 -3.21 -17.14
N THR A 95 -14.33 -3.93 -18.00
CA THR A 95 -13.87 -4.28 -19.36
C THR A 95 -14.06 -3.13 -20.35
N VAL A 96 -14.84 -2.10 -19.99
CA VAL A 96 -15.25 -1.01 -20.88
C VAL A 96 -14.50 0.29 -20.58
N ASP A 97 -14.21 0.57 -19.31
CA ASP A 97 -13.39 1.71 -18.89
C ASP A 97 -12.31 1.22 -17.91
N PRO A 98 -11.04 1.19 -18.33
CA PRO A 98 -9.97 0.74 -17.46
C PRO A 98 -9.62 1.75 -16.36
N GLY A 99 -10.20 2.95 -16.35
CA GLY A 99 -9.92 4.01 -15.38
C GLY A 99 -10.45 3.73 -13.96
N LEU A 100 -10.15 4.65 -13.05
CA LEU A 100 -10.80 4.68 -11.74
C LEU A 100 -12.25 5.16 -11.87
N PRO A 101 -13.20 4.55 -11.16
CA PRO A 101 -14.56 5.06 -11.04
C PRO A 101 -14.59 6.53 -10.63
N ALA A 102 -15.55 7.29 -11.15
CA ALA A 102 -15.67 8.73 -10.85
C ALA A 102 -16.75 9.05 -9.82
N LYS A 103 -17.66 8.11 -9.54
CA LYS A 103 -18.83 8.31 -8.69
C LYS A 103 -19.01 7.11 -7.76
N ILE A 104 -19.52 7.37 -6.57
CA ILE A 104 -19.75 6.34 -5.56
C ILE A 104 -20.85 5.33 -5.94
N GLY A 105 -21.78 5.74 -6.81
CA GLY A 105 -22.83 4.87 -7.35
C GLY A 105 -22.44 4.12 -8.64
N ASP A 106 -21.16 4.12 -9.01
CA ASP A 106 -20.67 3.32 -10.13
C ASP A 106 -20.81 1.82 -9.81
N PRO A 107 -21.33 0.98 -10.72
CA PRO A 107 -21.58 -0.44 -10.46
C PRO A 107 -20.31 -1.26 -10.18
N THR A 108 -19.12 -0.74 -10.50
CA THR A 108 -17.85 -1.38 -10.18
C THR A 108 -17.38 -1.09 -8.75
N VAL A 109 -17.95 -0.09 -8.09
CA VAL A 109 -17.67 0.26 -6.69
C VAL A 109 -18.52 -0.62 -5.79
N TYR A 110 -17.90 -1.19 -4.76
CA TYR A 110 -18.55 -2.07 -3.80
C TYR A 110 -17.94 -1.88 -2.42
N ASP A 111 -18.57 -2.43 -1.38
CA ASP A 111 -18.02 -2.49 -0.03
C ASP A 111 -16.79 -3.39 -0.01
N TRP A 112 -15.61 -2.77 -0.16
CA TRP A 112 -14.37 -3.48 -0.40
C TRP A 112 -13.76 -4.02 0.89
N ASP A 113 -13.92 -3.31 2.00
CA ASP A 113 -13.41 -3.67 3.32
C ASP A 113 -14.44 -4.29 4.28
N GLY A 114 -15.69 -4.43 3.85
CA GLY A 114 -16.75 -5.11 4.61
C GLY A 114 -17.23 -4.28 5.80
N ASP A 115 -17.21 -2.96 5.68
CA ASP A 115 -17.64 -2.02 6.71
C ASP A 115 -19.06 -1.46 6.51
N GLY A 116 -19.71 -1.85 5.41
CA GLY A 116 -21.05 -1.40 5.02
C GLY A 116 -21.05 -0.10 4.22
N GLN A 117 -19.89 0.47 3.88
CA GLN A 117 -19.76 1.65 3.02
C GLN A 117 -19.23 1.25 1.63
N PRO A 118 -19.64 1.94 0.56
CA PRO A 118 -19.08 1.72 -0.76
C PRO A 118 -17.64 2.23 -0.85
N ALA A 119 -16.85 1.57 -1.71
CA ALA A 119 -15.42 1.78 -1.89
C ALA A 119 -14.60 1.27 -0.69
N ALA A 120 -13.39 1.79 -0.49
CA ALA A 120 -12.62 1.52 0.71
C ALA A 120 -12.68 2.71 1.66
N THR A 121 -12.81 2.45 2.96
CA THR A 121 -12.97 3.49 3.96
C THR A 121 -11.63 3.84 4.61
N LEU A 122 -11.24 5.10 4.50
CA LEU A 122 -10.12 5.67 5.25
C LEU A 122 -10.66 6.65 6.29
N LYS A 123 -10.04 6.67 7.47
CA LYS A 123 -10.33 7.68 8.50
C LYS A 123 -9.34 8.81 8.38
N ILE A 124 -9.82 10.02 8.62
CA ILE A 124 -9.01 11.24 8.60
C ILE A 124 -9.25 12.00 9.90
N SER A 125 -8.16 12.38 10.55
CA SER A 125 -8.21 13.20 11.77
C SER A 125 -7.51 14.52 11.50
N ILE A 126 -8.22 15.62 11.74
CA ILE A 126 -7.75 16.99 11.53
C ILE A 126 -7.87 17.70 12.88
N PRO A 127 -6.80 18.33 13.41
CA PRO A 127 -6.86 19.05 14.67
C PRO A 127 -8.02 20.07 14.68
N LEU A 128 -8.76 20.12 15.79
CA LEU A 128 -9.90 21.02 16.02
C LEU A 128 -11.15 20.76 15.17
N LEU A 129 -11.17 19.71 14.35
CA LEU A 129 -12.35 19.27 13.60
C LEU A 129 -12.76 17.87 14.06
N PRO A 130 -14.05 17.50 13.90
CA PRO A 130 -14.48 16.12 14.09
C PRO A 130 -13.72 15.19 13.14
N ASP A 131 -13.47 13.96 13.60
CA ASP A 131 -12.93 12.92 12.75
C ASP A 131 -13.85 12.69 11.53
N GLY A 132 -13.21 12.40 10.40
CA GLY A 132 -13.89 12.17 9.15
C GLY A 132 -13.58 10.82 8.53
N GLU A 133 -14.33 10.50 7.50
CA GLU A 133 -14.20 9.32 6.66
C GLU A 133 -14.07 9.75 5.20
N LEU A 134 -13.21 9.05 4.46
CA LEU A 134 -13.07 9.16 3.01
C LEU A 134 -13.41 7.81 2.40
N TYR A 135 -14.21 7.82 1.34
CA TYR A 135 -14.51 6.65 0.52
C TYR A 135 -13.66 6.72 -0.74
N VAL A 136 -12.67 5.84 -0.85
CA VAL A 136 -11.62 5.94 -1.86
C VAL A 136 -11.58 4.73 -2.78
N VAL A 137 -11.22 5.00 -4.03
CA VAL A 137 -10.76 4.01 -4.99
C VAL A 137 -9.31 4.26 -5.32
N GLN A 138 -8.52 3.21 -5.40
CA GLN A 138 -7.10 3.31 -5.71
C GLN A 138 -6.67 2.19 -6.65
N ARG A 139 -5.74 2.52 -7.55
CA ARG A 139 -5.03 1.60 -8.41
C ARG A 139 -3.53 1.80 -8.24
N GLY A 140 -2.81 0.73 -7.91
CA GLY A 140 -1.37 0.78 -7.68
C GLY A 140 -0.63 -0.34 -8.42
N HIS A 141 0.58 -0.06 -8.90
CA HIS A 141 1.51 -1.07 -9.41
C HIS A 141 2.92 -0.72 -8.94
N SER A 142 3.48 -1.59 -8.11
CA SER A 142 4.83 -1.42 -7.55
C SER A 142 5.73 -2.61 -7.88
N ILE A 143 7.02 -2.34 -8.02
CA ILE A 143 8.07 -3.33 -8.22
C ILE A 143 9.13 -3.14 -7.13
N LEU A 144 9.51 -4.25 -6.51
CA LEU A 144 10.58 -4.30 -5.54
C LEU A 144 11.88 -4.63 -6.29
N ASN A 145 12.84 -3.71 -6.26
CA ASN A 145 14.17 -3.90 -6.85
C ASN A 145 15.21 -3.86 -5.73
N GLY A 146 15.90 -4.97 -5.47
CA GLY A 146 16.84 -5.05 -4.36
C GLY A 146 18.01 -6.01 -4.56
N ARG A 147 18.79 -6.18 -3.50
CA ARG A 147 19.93 -7.09 -3.43
C ARG A 147 19.84 -7.97 -2.19
N ILE A 148 20.29 -9.22 -2.32
CA ILE A 148 20.49 -10.10 -1.16
C ILE A 148 21.80 -9.67 -0.50
N VAL A 149 21.71 -8.92 0.59
CA VAL A 149 22.87 -8.32 1.27
C VAL A 149 23.54 -9.29 2.25
N GLN A 150 22.79 -10.29 2.73
CA GLN A 150 23.27 -11.42 3.53
C GLN A 150 22.21 -12.54 3.50
N PRO A 151 22.52 -13.77 3.94
CA PRO A 151 21.52 -14.83 4.02
C PRO A 151 20.27 -14.37 4.79
N GLY A 152 19.10 -14.55 4.18
CA GLY A 152 17.81 -14.17 4.77
C GLY A 152 17.51 -12.67 4.79
N LYS A 153 18.31 -11.80 4.15
CA LYS A 153 18.05 -10.34 4.12
C LYS A 153 18.13 -9.78 2.70
N VAL A 154 17.08 -9.08 2.29
CA VAL A 154 17.01 -8.32 1.03
C VAL A 154 16.75 -6.87 1.34
N GLU A 155 17.47 -5.97 0.69
CA GLU A 155 17.27 -4.52 0.80
C GLU A 155 17.18 -3.89 -0.58
N GLY A 156 16.34 -2.86 -0.73
CA GLY A 156 16.19 -2.22 -2.02
C GLY A 156 15.21 -1.06 -2.05
N SER A 157 14.87 -0.67 -3.28
CA SER A 157 13.94 0.43 -3.58
C SER A 157 12.60 -0.10 -4.07
N ILE A 158 11.57 0.72 -3.89
CA ILE A 158 10.24 0.48 -4.46
C ILE A 158 10.08 1.38 -5.67
N GLU A 159 9.98 0.79 -6.85
CA GLU A 159 9.60 1.47 -8.09
C GLU A 159 8.08 1.49 -8.16
N THR A 160 7.47 2.67 -8.25
CA THR A 160 6.03 2.81 -8.47
C THR A 160 5.75 3.11 -9.93
N ARG A 161 5.21 2.14 -10.67
CA ARG A 161 4.89 2.27 -12.10
C ARG A 161 3.56 2.97 -12.33
N LEU A 162 2.60 2.74 -11.43
CA LEU A 162 1.27 3.30 -11.49
C LEU A 162 0.81 3.59 -10.07
N PHE A 163 0.29 4.80 -9.86
CA PHE A 163 -0.43 5.14 -8.65
C PHE A 163 -1.50 6.15 -9.01
N GLU A 164 -2.75 5.77 -8.80
CA GLU A 164 -3.88 6.66 -8.96
C GLU A 164 -4.84 6.44 -7.79
N GLN A 165 -5.36 7.53 -7.26
CA GLN A 165 -6.32 7.51 -6.15
C GLN A 165 -7.42 8.54 -6.44
N ARG A 166 -8.66 8.20 -6.07
CA ARG A 166 -9.77 9.13 -6.10
C ARG A 166 -10.67 8.94 -4.89
N VAL A 167 -11.00 10.06 -4.25
CA VAL A 167 -12.07 10.17 -3.24
C VAL A 167 -13.40 10.28 -3.98
N LEU A 168 -14.29 9.32 -3.76
CA LEU A 168 -15.64 9.28 -4.34
C LEU A 168 -16.68 9.94 -3.43
N GLY A 169 -16.38 10.03 -2.13
CA GLY A 169 -17.21 10.67 -1.13
C GLY A 169 -16.46 10.83 0.19
N ALA A 170 -17.02 11.64 1.08
CA ALA A 170 -16.47 11.84 2.41
C ALA A 170 -17.54 12.27 3.42
N ARG A 171 -17.25 12.04 4.70
CA ARG A 171 -18.03 12.54 5.83
C ARG A 171 -17.10 13.22 6.83
N PRO A 172 -17.35 14.49 7.22
CA PRO A 172 -18.29 15.44 6.61
C PRO A 172 -17.92 15.81 5.16
N GLY A 173 -18.92 16.19 4.36
CA GLY A 173 -18.80 16.34 2.90
C GLY A 173 -17.78 17.38 2.41
N PHE A 174 -17.35 18.32 3.27
CA PHE A 174 -16.27 19.27 2.90
C PHE A 174 -14.92 18.59 2.65
N LEU A 175 -14.75 17.35 3.14
CA LEU A 175 -13.57 16.52 2.93
C LEU A 175 -13.56 15.81 1.57
N ASN A 176 -14.61 15.98 0.74
CA ASN A 176 -14.75 15.30 -0.55
C ASN A 176 -13.85 15.93 -1.63
N ARG A 177 -12.54 15.94 -1.39
CA ARG A 177 -11.52 16.32 -2.37
C ARG A 177 -10.40 15.31 -2.35
N SER A 178 -10.00 14.88 -3.54
CA SER A 178 -8.85 14.00 -3.70
C SER A 178 -7.57 14.84 -3.54
N PRO A 179 -6.68 14.49 -2.59
CA PRO A 179 -5.34 15.05 -2.60
C PRO A 179 -4.56 14.51 -3.80
N ASP A 180 -3.65 15.31 -4.35
CA ASP A 180 -2.71 14.86 -5.38
C ASP A 180 -1.51 14.22 -4.66
N VAL A 181 -1.36 12.91 -4.80
CA VAL A 181 -0.33 12.11 -4.12
C VAL A 181 0.64 11.59 -5.16
N GLN A 182 1.91 11.98 -5.03
CA GLN A 182 2.98 11.57 -5.92
C GLN A 182 3.99 10.71 -5.14
N PRO A 183 4.15 9.43 -5.50
CA PRO A 183 5.18 8.57 -4.92
C PRO A 183 6.58 9.15 -5.12
N ASP A 184 7.40 9.12 -4.08
CA ASP A 184 8.81 9.48 -4.14
C ASP A 184 9.63 8.19 -4.26
N ALA A 185 10.03 7.85 -5.48
CA ALA A 185 10.83 6.66 -5.76
C ALA A 185 12.23 6.74 -5.11
N LYS A 186 12.78 7.95 -4.94
CA LYS A 186 14.12 8.13 -4.35
C LYS A 186 14.12 7.87 -2.86
N GLU A 187 13.01 8.09 -2.17
CA GLU A 187 12.89 7.86 -0.72
C GLU A 187 12.11 6.57 -0.38
N SER A 188 11.54 5.89 -1.37
CA SER A 188 10.82 4.63 -1.16
C SER A 188 11.76 3.43 -1.10
N ARG A 189 11.71 2.69 0.02
CA ARG A 189 12.56 1.54 0.32
C ARG A 189 11.76 0.35 0.81
N PHE A 190 12.33 -0.85 0.68
CA PHE A 190 11.84 -2.06 1.31
C PHE A 190 12.99 -2.86 1.94
N ILE A 191 12.64 -3.68 2.94
CA ILE A 191 13.53 -4.65 3.56
C ILE A 191 12.74 -5.94 3.72
N LEU A 192 13.31 -7.05 3.25
CA LEU A 192 12.87 -8.39 3.61
C LEU A 192 13.85 -8.97 4.61
N THR A 193 13.34 -9.58 5.67
CA THR A 193 14.15 -10.24 6.68
C THR A 193 13.49 -11.55 7.02
N GLN A 194 14.28 -12.62 7.01
CA GLN A 194 13.84 -13.93 7.46
C GLN A 194 13.45 -13.85 8.94
N ILE A 195 12.29 -14.40 9.25
CA ILE A 195 11.73 -14.49 10.60
C ILE A 195 11.63 -15.96 10.99
N ALA A 196 11.39 -16.21 12.28
CA ALA A 196 11.21 -17.58 12.78
C ALA A 196 10.00 -18.25 12.12
N ASP A 197 10.12 -19.55 11.84
CA ASP A 197 9.02 -20.36 11.32
C ASP A 197 7.82 -20.31 12.28
N GLY A 198 6.61 -20.26 11.72
CA GLY A 198 5.37 -20.13 12.49
C GLY A 198 5.05 -18.70 12.96
N SER A 199 5.86 -17.70 12.62
CA SER A 199 5.54 -16.28 12.87
C SER A 199 4.20 -15.88 12.24
N SER A 200 3.44 -15.06 12.95
CA SER A 200 2.14 -14.57 12.49
C SER A 200 2.15 -13.05 12.25
N CYS A 201 1.10 -12.52 11.63
CA CYS A 201 0.92 -11.07 11.51
C CYS A 201 0.86 -10.36 12.87
N GLU A 202 0.38 -11.04 13.92
CA GLU A 202 0.35 -10.49 15.28
C GLU A 202 1.78 -10.29 15.81
N THR A 203 2.64 -11.30 15.64
CA THR A 203 4.06 -11.22 16.00
C THR A 203 4.74 -10.05 15.30
N LEU A 204 4.47 -9.87 14.00
CA LEU A 204 5.07 -8.81 13.18
C LEU A 204 4.61 -7.40 13.58
N ARG A 205 3.36 -7.23 14.02
CA ARG A 205 2.85 -5.92 14.49
C ARG A 205 3.51 -5.47 15.79
N THR A 206 3.80 -6.43 16.68
CA THR A 206 4.41 -6.16 17.99
C THR A 206 5.93 -6.05 17.96
N ALA A 207 6.58 -6.48 16.87
CA ALA A 207 8.02 -6.40 16.74
C ALA A 207 8.47 -4.92 16.75
N PRO A 208 9.45 -4.54 17.58
CA PRO A 208 9.97 -3.17 17.56
C PRO A 208 10.46 -2.84 16.16
N ALA A 209 10.10 -1.66 15.65
CA ALA A 209 10.64 -1.17 14.39
C ALA A 209 12.16 -1.10 14.56
N LYS A 210 12.87 -2.04 13.95
CA LYS A 210 14.34 -1.99 13.95
C LYS A 210 14.74 -0.70 13.20
N PRO A 211 15.59 0.14 13.81
CA PRO A 211 15.99 1.43 13.23
C PRO A 211 16.67 1.25 11.88
#